data_AF-A0A7C2TCB2-F1
#
_entry.id   AF-A0A7C2TCB2-F1
#
_cell.length_a   1.000
_cell.length_b   1.000
_cell.length_c   1.000
_cell.angle_alpha   90.00
_cell.angle_beta   90.00
_cell.angle_gamma   90.00
#
_symmetry.space_group_name_H-M   'P 1'
#
loop_
_entity.id
_entity.type
_entity.pdbx_description
1 polymer ?
#
loop_
_entity_poly.entity_id
_entity_poly.type
_entity_poly.pdbx_seq_one_letter_code
_entity_poly.pdbx_strand_id
1 'polypeptide(L)'
;MENRQVYTSTTILPTILTMAAGGQIILAFLLYNENGISLIRNIGWVILWLSAIFGWLPTFTLQRLEGVPKGKSYVHTTTLVDRGVYAIVRHPQYLAGVLMGVALSLIAQHWVVAIMGFVAVITYYMSTFEEERSCNRKFGEDYKQYV
;
A
#
# COMPACT_ATOMS: atom_id res chain seq x y z
N MET A 1 -20.54 22.62 3.29
CA MET A 1 -20.28 21.92 2.01
C MET A 1 -18.89 21.24 2.00
N GLU A 2 -17.93 21.74 2.77
CA GLU A 2 -16.57 21.18 2.91
C GLU A 2 -16.52 19.76 3.51
N ASN A 3 -17.36 19.46 4.51
CA ASN A 3 -17.39 18.12 5.11
C ASN A 3 -17.76 17.01 4.12
N ARG A 4 -18.65 17.26 3.14
CA ARG A 4 -19.07 16.21 2.19
C ARG A 4 -17.93 15.81 1.25
N GLN A 5 -17.12 16.76 0.77
CA GLN A 5 -15.97 16.46 -0.08
C GLN A 5 -14.88 15.68 0.66
N VAL A 6 -14.64 15.99 1.94
CA VAL A 6 -13.67 15.25 2.76
C VAL A 6 -14.12 13.81 2.95
N TYR A 7 -15.39 13.55 3.32
CA TYR A 7 -15.89 12.17 3.47
C TYR A 7 -15.86 11.37 2.16
N THR A 8 -16.20 12.02 1.04
CA THR A 8 -16.24 11.37 -0.28
C THR A 8 -14.85 10.96 -0.76
N SER A 9 -13.80 11.77 -0.57
CA SER A 9 -12.43 11.35 -0.95
C SER A 9 -11.90 10.24 -0.02
N THR A 10 -12.20 10.31 1.28
CA THR A 10 -11.82 9.28 2.27
C THR A 10 -12.39 7.89 1.99
N THR A 11 -13.49 7.75 1.24
CA THR A 11 -14.09 6.44 0.91
C THR A 11 -13.91 6.01 -0.55
N ILE A 12 -13.84 6.95 -1.50
CA ILE A 12 -13.72 6.59 -2.92
C ILE A 12 -12.35 5.98 -3.23
N LEU A 13 -11.26 6.60 -2.79
CA LEU A 13 -9.90 6.15 -3.11
C LEU A 13 -9.62 4.73 -2.60
N PRO A 14 -9.94 4.36 -1.34
CA PRO A 14 -9.78 2.98 -0.86
C PRO A 14 -10.66 1.96 -1.61
N THR A 15 -11.85 2.37 -2.04
CA THR A 15 -12.76 1.49 -2.79
C THR A 15 -12.21 1.23 -4.19
N ILE A 16 -11.75 2.27 -4.89
CA ILE A 16 -11.08 2.13 -6.20
C ILE A 16 -9.84 1.26 -6.06
N LEU A 17 -9.04 1.49 -5.01
CA LEU A 17 -7.81 0.75 -4.76
C LEU A 17 -8.07 -0.75 -4.59
N THR A 18 -9.03 -1.11 -3.74
CA THR A 18 -9.37 -2.51 -3.47
C THR A 18 -9.92 -3.21 -4.70
N MET A 19 -10.76 -2.54 -5.48
CA MET A 19 -11.27 -3.06 -6.76
C MET A 19 -10.16 -3.22 -7.80
N ALA A 20 -9.28 -2.23 -7.95
CA ALA A 20 -8.17 -2.27 -8.90
C ALA A 20 -7.16 -3.35 -8.55
N ALA A 21 -6.69 -3.40 -7.29
CA ALA A 21 -5.73 -4.39 -6.83
C ALA A 21 -6.32 -5.81 -6.83
N GLY A 22 -7.55 -5.98 -6.33
CA GLY A 22 -8.23 -7.28 -6.35
C GLY A 22 -8.49 -7.77 -7.77
N GLY A 23 -8.98 -6.89 -8.64
CA GLY A 23 -9.16 -7.18 -10.07
C GLY A 23 -7.85 -7.53 -10.75
N GLN A 24 -6.76 -6.84 -10.45
CA GLN A 24 -5.44 -7.14 -11.00
C GLN A 24 -4.96 -8.54 -10.60
N ILE A 25 -5.12 -8.94 -9.34
CA ILE A 25 -4.72 -10.28 -8.88
C ILE A 25 -5.49 -11.36 -9.62
N ILE A 26 -6.82 -11.21 -9.70
CA ILE A 26 -7.69 -12.17 -10.40
C ILE A 26 -7.30 -12.24 -11.88
N LEU A 27 -7.15 -11.09 -12.54
CA LEU A 27 -6.78 -11.04 -13.96
C LEU A 27 -5.37 -11.54 -14.22
N ALA A 28 -4.41 -11.31 -13.30
CA ALA A 28 -3.06 -11.83 -13.43
C ALA A 28 -3.03 -13.37 -13.43
N PHE A 29 -3.91 -13.99 -12.64
CA PHE A 29 -4.07 -15.45 -12.64
C PHE A 29 -4.79 -15.95 -13.90
N LEU A 30 -5.89 -15.29 -14.29
CA LEU A 30 -6.70 -15.73 -15.44
C LEU A 30 -6.02 -15.49 -16.80
N LEU A 31 -5.26 -14.40 -16.93
CA LEU A 31 -4.60 -13.98 -18.17
C LEU A 31 -3.09 -14.24 -18.12
N TYR A 32 -2.69 -15.25 -17.35
CA TYR A 32 -1.29 -15.63 -17.22
C TYR A 32 -0.73 -16.08 -18.57
N ASN A 33 0.28 -15.36 -19.07
CA ASN A 33 0.90 -15.69 -20.34
C ASN A 33 2.00 -16.74 -20.17
N GLU A 34 1.66 -18.01 -20.42
CA GLU A 34 2.61 -19.13 -20.34
C GLU A 34 3.80 -18.95 -21.30
N ASN A 35 3.55 -18.43 -22.50
CA ASN A 35 4.54 -18.19 -23.55
C ASN A 35 5.34 -16.88 -23.36
N GLY A 36 5.10 -16.14 -22.27
CA GLY A 36 5.80 -14.91 -21.97
C GLY A 36 7.31 -15.10 -21.72
N ILE A 37 8.06 -14.00 -21.74
CA ILE A 37 9.52 -13.99 -21.54
C ILE A 37 9.83 -14.43 -20.09
N SER A 38 10.51 -15.56 -19.93
CA SER A 38 10.83 -16.14 -18.60
C SER A 38 11.67 -15.20 -17.74
N LEU A 39 12.59 -14.43 -18.33
CA LEU A 39 13.43 -13.48 -17.60
C LEU A 39 12.59 -12.40 -16.90
N ILE A 40 11.68 -11.75 -17.64
CA ILE A 40 10.81 -10.69 -17.12
C ILE A 40 9.91 -11.24 -16.01
N ARG A 41 9.41 -12.47 -16.19
CA ARG A 41 8.57 -13.15 -15.21
C ARG A 41 9.32 -13.45 -13.91
N ASN A 42 10.55 -13.93 -14.00
CA ASN A 42 11.41 -14.18 -12.83
C ASN A 42 11.71 -12.88 -12.07
N ILE A 43 11.98 -11.80 -12.79
CA ILE A 43 12.12 -10.46 -12.19
C ILE A 43 10.82 -10.06 -11.47
N GLY A 44 9.67 -10.28 -12.10
CA GLY A 44 8.36 -10.05 -11.50
C GLY A 44 8.17 -10.82 -10.19
N TRP A 45 8.54 -12.11 -10.14
CA TRP A 45 8.50 -12.90 -8.90
C TRP A 45 9.44 -12.37 -7.82
N VAL A 46 10.67 -11.97 -8.17
CA VAL A 46 11.61 -11.36 -7.21
C VAL A 46 11.03 -10.09 -6.62
N ILE A 47 10.44 -9.23 -7.45
CA ILE A 47 9.77 -8.00 -6.99
C ILE A 47 8.55 -8.33 -6.11
N LEU A 48 7.80 -9.39 -6.43
CA LEU A 48 6.65 -9.81 -5.62
C LEU A 48 7.07 -10.28 -4.23
N TRP A 49 8.16 -11.04 -4.12
CA TRP A 49 8.72 -11.42 -2.81
C TRP A 49 9.20 -10.21 -2.03
N LEU A 50 9.88 -9.27 -2.69
CA LEU A 50 10.28 -8.01 -2.07
C LEU A 50 9.07 -7.20 -1.57
N SER A 51 8.01 -7.12 -2.38
CA SER A 51 6.73 -6.52 -2.01
C SER A 51 6.13 -7.19 -0.76
N ALA A 52 6.11 -8.53 -0.72
CA ALA A 52 5.60 -9.26 0.44
C ALA A 52 6.41 -8.95 1.70
N ILE A 53 7.73 -8.82 1.59
CA ILE A 53 8.59 -8.39 2.71
C ILE A 53 8.17 -7.00 3.21
N PHE A 54 8.00 -6.01 2.32
CA PHE A 54 7.54 -4.67 2.74
C PHE A 54 6.09 -4.62 3.25
N GLY A 55 5.22 -5.52 2.80
CA GLY A 55 3.84 -5.61 3.28
C GLY A 55 3.70 -6.31 4.63
N TRP A 56 4.50 -7.36 4.88
CA TRP A 56 4.43 -8.16 6.10
C TRP A 56 5.38 -7.68 7.21
N LEU A 57 6.54 -7.11 6.87
CA LEU A 57 7.46 -6.59 7.88
C LEU A 57 6.77 -5.62 8.85
N PRO A 58 6.00 -4.60 8.40
CA PRO A 58 5.37 -3.62 9.28
C PRO A 58 4.35 -4.26 10.21
N THR A 59 3.54 -5.20 9.71
CA THR A 59 2.54 -5.90 10.52
C THR A 59 3.17 -6.78 11.58
N PHE A 60 4.29 -7.45 11.28
CA PHE A 60 5.04 -8.23 12.27
C PHE A 60 5.85 -7.36 13.25
N THR A 61 6.44 -6.25 12.79
CA THR A 61 7.20 -5.35 13.67
C THR A 61 6.30 -4.56 14.60
N LEU A 62 5.12 -4.12 14.14
CA LEU A 62 4.14 -3.45 14.99
C LEU A 62 3.58 -4.38 16.07
N GLN A 63 3.32 -5.65 15.73
CA GLN A 63 2.92 -6.66 16.71
C GLN A 63 3.96 -6.93 17.81
N ARG A 64 5.24 -6.64 17.57
CA ARG A 64 6.31 -6.74 18.58
C ARG A 64 6.61 -5.43 19.31
N LEU A 65 6.19 -4.29 18.77
CA LEU A 65 6.32 -2.97 19.40
C LEU A 65 5.14 -2.61 20.30
N GLU A 66 4.04 -3.38 20.25
CA GLU A 66 2.94 -3.27 21.20
C GLU A 66 3.30 -3.89 22.56
N GLY A 67 4.09 -3.14 23.35
CA GLY A 67 3.98 -3.12 24.80
C GLY A 67 2.64 -2.51 25.25
N VAL A 68 1.53 -2.92 24.66
CA VAL A 68 0.17 -2.45 24.99
C VAL A 68 -0.52 -3.53 25.84
N PRO A 69 -0.85 -3.26 27.11
CA PRO A 69 -1.53 -4.21 27.98
C PRO A 69 -2.88 -4.62 27.40
N LYS A 70 -3.22 -5.91 27.53
CA LYS A 70 -4.50 -6.49 27.08
C LYS A 70 -5.70 -5.62 27.49
N GLY A 71 -6.46 -5.12 26.51
CA GLY A 71 -7.87 -4.77 26.75
C GLY A 71 -8.40 -3.41 26.29
N LYS A 72 -7.71 -2.59 25.48
CA LYS A 72 -8.32 -1.38 24.89
C LYS A 72 -8.07 -1.23 23.39
N SER A 73 -9.12 -0.76 22.72
CA SER A 73 -9.29 -0.67 21.26
C SER A 73 -8.28 0.28 20.60
N TYR A 74 -7.80 -0.12 19.43
CA TYR A 74 -6.76 0.44 18.56
C TYR A 74 -6.88 1.94 18.18
N VAL A 75 -7.93 2.65 18.59
CA VAL A 75 -8.28 3.98 18.05
C VAL A 75 -7.53 5.14 18.75
N HIS A 76 -6.84 4.90 19.87
CA HIS A 76 -6.23 5.94 20.70
C HIS A 76 -4.79 5.63 21.16
N THR A 77 -3.85 5.40 20.23
CA THR A 77 -2.42 5.42 20.58
C THR A 77 -1.75 6.67 20.04
N THR A 78 -1.28 7.49 20.98
CA THR A 78 -0.54 8.75 20.88
C THR A 78 0.97 8.52 20.82
N THR A 79 1.44 7.57 20.01
CA THR A 79 2.88 7.36 19.86
C THR A 79 3.20 7.15 18.40
N LEU A 80 3.91 8.11 17.83
CA LEU A 80 4.49 8.04 16.50
C LEU A 80 5.48 6.87 16.51
N VAL A 81 5.17 5.79 15.79
CA VAL A 81 6.06 4.63 15.73
C VAL A 81 7.20 4.98 14.77
N ASP A 82 8.30 5.50 15.33
CA ASP A 82 9.48 5.98 14.61
C ASP A 82 10.56 4.90 14.39
N ARG A 83 10.30 3.63 14.75
CA ARG A 83 11.30 2.55 14.69
C ARG A 83 10.98 1.49 13.65
N GLY A 84 12.00 1.08 12.89
CA GLY A 84 11.94 -0.01 11.90
C GLY A 84 11.76 0.48 10.46
N VAL A 85 10.97 -0.22 9.66
CA VAL A 85 10.72 0.15 8.24
C VAL A 85 10.09 1.55 8.12
N TYR A 86 9.33 1.98 9.14
CA TYR A 86 8.73 3.32 9.22
C TYR A 86 9.75 4.47 9.31
N ALA A 87 11.01 4.19 9.70
CA ALA A 87 12.11 5.16 9.69
C ALA A 87 12.73 5.37 8.30
N ILE A 88 12.50 4.45 7.35
CA ILE A 88 13.06 4.48 5.99
C ILE A 88 11.96 4.84 4.98
N VAL A 89 10.75 4.32 5.16
CA VAL A 89 9.58 4.56 4.32
C VAL A 89 8.38 4.82 5.20
N ARG A 90 7.79 6.02 5.12
CA ARG A 90 6.66 6.46 5.97
C ARG A 90 5.42 5.57 5.81
N HIS A 91 5.21 5.05 4.60
CA HIS A 91 4.08 4.17 4.26
C HIS A 91 4.56 2.88 3.58
N PRO A 92 5.15 1.93 4.33
CA PRO A 92 5.72 0.71 3.74
C PRO A 92 4.66 -0.18 3.08
N GLN A 93 3.42 -0.12 3.57
CA GLN A 93 2.30 -0.86 2.99
C GLN A 93 1.87 -0.31 1.63
N TYR A 94 1.94 1.00 1.40
CA TYR A 94 1.67 1.58 0.09
C TYR A 94 2.80 1.28 -0.90
N LEU A 95 4.05 1.29 -0.43
CA LEU A 95 5.18 0.85 -1.25
C LEU A 95 5.03 -0.63 -1.68
N ALA A 96 4.63 -1.51 -0.76
CA ALA A 96 4.31 -2.90 -1.08
C ALA A 96 3.19 -2.97 -2.14
N GLY A 97 2.11 -2.20 -1.99
CA GLY A 97 1.04 -2.11 -2.99
C GLY A 97 1.54 -1.75 -4.39
N VAL A 98 2.41 -0.73 -4.50
CA VAL A 98 3.02 -0.31 -5.76
C VAL A 98 3.89 -1.42 -6.36
N LEU A 99 4.74 -2.05 -5.55
CA LEU A 99 5.62 -3.13 -6.00
C LEU A 99 4.82 -4.35 -6.47
N MET A 100 3.74 -4.72 -5.78
CA MET A 100 2.82 -5.78 -6.19
C MET A 100 2.17 -5.46 -7.54
N GLY A 101 1.71 -4.22 -7.73
CA GLY A 101 1.13 -3.76 -8.98
C GLY A 101 2.08 -3.97 -10.16
N VAL A 102 3.35 -3.55 -10.01
CA VAL A 102 4.39 -3.76 -11.04
C VAL A 102 4.71 -5.24 -11.24
N ALA A 103 4.89 -5.99 -10.15
CA ALA A 103 5.25 -7.40 -10.18
C ALA A 103 4.22 -8.25 -10.95
N LEU A 104 2.93 -8.08 -10.65
CA LEU A 104 1.86 -8.85 -11.30
C LEU A 104 1.76 -8.54 -12.80
N SER A 105 2.02 -7.31 -13.21
CA SER A 105 2.08 -6.95 -14.64
C SER A 105 3.24 -7.64 -15.37
N LEU A 106 4.41 -7.75 -14.72
CA LEU A 106 5.58 -8.45 -15.27
C LEU A 106 5.41 -9.98 -15.28
N ILE A 107 4.67 -10.52 -14.31
CA ILE A 107 4.39 -11.97 -14.22
C ILE A 107 3.37 -12.37 -15.27
N ALA A 108 2.25 -11.65 -15.37
CA ALA A 108 1.18 -11.99 -16.31
C ALA A 108 1.51 -11.61 -17.76
N GLN A 109 2.36 -10.58 -17.96
CA GLN A 109 2.74 -10.05 -19.28
C GLN A 109 1.55 -9.78 -20.19
N HIS A 110 0.47 -9.28 -19.60
CA HIS A 110 -0.78 -8.99 -20.28
C HIS A 110 -1.15 -7.52 -20.09
N TRP A 111 -1.51 -6.85 -21.19
CA TRP A 111 -1.76 -5.40 -21.20
C TRP A 111 -2.92 -4.99 -20.28
N VAL A 112 -3.98 -5.80 -20.16
CA VAL A 112 -5.09 -5.55 -19.22
C VAL A 112 -4.60 -5.56 -17.76
N VAL A 113 -3.74 -6.51 -17.40
CA VAL A 113 -3.15 -6.61 -16.05
C VAL A 113 -2.21 -5.43 -15.80
N ALA A 114 -1.50 -4.97 -16.83
CA ALA A 114 -0.69 -3.76 -16.76
C ALA A 114 -1.52 -2.49 -16.52
N ILE A 115 -2.66 -2.33 -17.20
CA ILE A 115 -3.56 -1.19 -16.97
C ILE A 115 -4.12 -1.20 -15.54
N MET A 116 -4.58 -2.36 -15.05
CA MET A 116 -5.08 -2.48 -13.68
C MET A 116 -4.00 -2.16 -12.65
N GLY A 117 -2.77 -2.64 -12.89
CA GLY A 117 -1.61 -2.30 -12.06
C GLY A 117 -1.29 -0.82 -12.07
N PHE A 118 -1.34 -0.16 -13.23
CA PHE A 118 -1.12 1.26 -13.34
C PHE A 118 -2.16 2.08 -12.55
N VAL A 119 -3.45 1.71 -12.66
CA VAL A 119 -4.52 2.34 -11.88
C VAL A 119 -4.29 2.14 -10.38
N ALA A 120 -3.94 0.92 -9.95
CA ALA A 120 -3.64 0.64 -8.55
C ALA A 120 -2.47 1.48 -8.04
N VAL A 121 -1.37 1.57 -8.79
CA VAL A 121 -0.18 2.37 -8.45
C VAL A 121 -0.52 3.85 -8.28
N ILE A 122 -1.27 4.44 -9.21
CA ILE A 122 -1.71 5.84 -9.10
C ILE A 122 -2.56 6.03 -7.85
N THR A 123 -3.48 5.11 -7.61
CA THR A 123 -4.39 5.19 -6.46
C THR A 123 -3.62 5.08 -5.14
N TYR A 124 -2.64 4.17 -5.04
CA TYR A 124 -1.72 4.06 -3.90
C TYR A 124 -0.95 5.37 -3.64
N TYR A 125 -0.42 5.98 -4.72
CA TYR A 125 0.28 7.25 -4.62
C TYR A 125 -0.64 8.34 -4.09
N MET A 126 -1.84 8.50 -4.67
CA MET A 126 -2.82 9.49 -4.22
C MET A 126 -3.25 9.27 -2.75
N SER A 127 -3.51 8.02 -2.36
CA SER A 127 -3.85 7.67 -0.97
C SER A 127 -2.73 8.04 0.00
N THR A 128 -1.46 7.92 -0.42
CA THR A 128 -0.31 8.35 0.41
C THR A 128 -0.37 9.85 0.71
N PHE A 129 -0.61 10.70 -0.30
CA PHE A 129 -0.72 12.15 -0.08
C PHE A 129 -1.91 12.54 0.78
N GLU A 130 -3.05 11.88 0.59
CA GLU A 130 -4.23 12.12 1.44
C GLU A 130 -3.98 11.72 2.89
N GLU A 131 -3.31 10.59 3.11
CA GLU A 131 -2.95 10.12 4.45
C GLU A 131 -1.96 11.08 5.12
N GLU A 132 -0.91 11.51 4.40
CA GLU A 132 0.03 12.53 4.90
C GLU A 132 -0.67 13.85 5.23
N ARG A 133 -1.61 14.30 4.38
CA ARG A 133 -2.38 15.53 4.61
C ARG A 133 -3.30 15.39 5.83
N SER A 134 -3.88 14.22 6.02
CA SER A 134 -4.71 13.89 7.19
C SER A 134 -3.86 13.87 8.47
N CYS A 135 -2.68 13.26 8.43
CA CYS A 135 -1.73 13.28 9.54
C CYS A 135 -1.28 14.69 9.89
N ASN A 136 -0.91 15.51 8.91
CA ASN A 136 -0.55 16.91 9.14
C ASN A 136 -1.71 17.71 9.77
N ARG A 137 -2.96 17.50 9.32
CA ARG A 137 -4.14 18.13 9.93
C ARG A 137 -4.40 17.66 11.37
N LYS A 138 -4.13 16.39 11.67
CA LYS A 138 -4.43 15.76 12.97
C LYS A 138 -3.34 16.01 14.02
N PHE A 139 -2.08 16.05 13.61
CA PHE A 139 -0.91 16.10 14.49
C PHE A 139 -0.13 17.42 14.42
N GLY A 140 -0.40 18.29 13.44
CA GLY A 140 0.12 19.67 13.42
C GLY A 140 1.65 19.75 13.47
N GLU A 141 2.20 20.47 14.46
CA GLU A 141 3.65 20.67 14.58
C GLU A 141 4.42 19.39 14.94
N ASP A 142 3.82 18.46 15.67
CA ASP A 142 4.47 17.18 16.01
C ASP A 142 4.75 16.35 14.73
N TYR A 143 3.91 16.51 13.70
CA TYR A 143 4.14 15.89 12.38
C TYR A 143 5.24 16.60 11.60
N LYS A 144 5.32 17.94 11.66
CA LYS A 144 6.37 18.69 10.96
C LYS A 144 7.76 18.44 11.52
N GLN A 145 7.89 18.19 12.82
CA GLN A 145 9.17 17.79 13.42
C GLN A 145 9.62 16.38 13.03
N TYR A 146 8.69 15.53 12.61
CA TYR A 146 8.98 14.17 12.15
C TYR A 146 9.36 14.07 10.67
N VAL A 147 8.87 15.01 9.85
CA VAL A 147 9.12 15.08 8.40
C VAL A 147 10.53 15.53 8.10
#